data_AF-A0A120I173-F1
#
_entry.id   AF-A0A120I173-F1
#
_cell.length_a   1.000
_cell.length_b   1.000
_cell.length_c   1.000
_cell.angle_alpha   90.00
_cell.angle_beta   90.00
_cell.angle_gamma   90.00
#
_symmetry.space_group_name_H-M   'P 1'
#
loop_
_entity.id
_entity.type
_entity.pdbx_description
1 polymer ?
#
loop_
_entity_poly.entity_id
_entity_poly.type
_entity_poly.pdbx_seq_one_letter_code
_entity_poly.pdbx_strand_id
1 'polypeptide(L)'
;MLVDGQRHQYIPKAEGEAGKVARLLGERMPHPVPVRPLIVLVDPKRITVNERPERVRVLNSHEVRRWLKQQPEMLNPAAVTDLLATIDDPNLWRATDAGDPPEARRQFAELHAEVRAARGWRRLWALAGIAGLLALAAGALVLLPARMPSSSAHSLLVSAASIVAASTPARVAGASRA
;
A
#
# COMPACT_ATOMS: atom_id res chain seq x y z
N MET A 1 1.78 -12.50 -21.24
CA MET A 1 1.49 -11.39 -20.31
C MET A 1 1.59 -10.07 -21.06
N LEU A 2 0.77 -9.07 -20.76
CA LEU A 2 0.91 -7.72 -21.30
C LEU A 2 1.68 -6.84 -20.31
N VAL A 3 2.69 -6.10 -20.79
CA VAL A 3 3.44 -5.09 -20.03
C VAL A 3 3.55 -3.85 -20.91
N ASP A 4 3.11 -2.69 -20.41
CA ASP A 4 3.06 -1.43 -21.17
C ASP A 4 2.40 -1.56 -22.56
N GLY A 5 1.32 -2.35 -22.63
CA GLY A 5 0.57 -2.60 -23.87
C GLY A 5 1.21 -3.62 -24.82
N GLN A 6 2.42 -4.10 -24.54
CA GLN A 6 3.14 -5.06 -25.37
C GLN A 6 3.00 -6.49 -24.83
N ARG A 7 2.86 -7.47 -25.74
CA ARG A 7 2.76 -8.89 -25.37
C ARG A 7 4.15 -9.47 -25.14
N HIS A 8 4.39 -9.93 -23.92
CA HIS A 8 5.61 -10.63 -23.50
C HIS A 8 5.32 -12.08 -23.09
N GLN A 9 6.28 -12.96 -23.37
CA GLN A 9 6.23 -14.39 -23.02
C GLN A 9 6.84 -14.69 -21.63
N TYR A 10 6.67 -13.79 -20.64
CA TYR A 10 7.28 -13.97 -19.32
C TYR A 10 6.80 -15.22 -18.58
N ILE A 11 5.51 -15.57 -18.68
CA ILE A 11 4.94 -16.75 -17.99
C ILE A 11 5.54 -18.06 -18.56
N PRO A 12 5.43 -18.37 -19.87
CA PRO A 12 6.05 -19.58 -20.42
C PRO A 12 7.56 -19.64 -20.20
N LYS A 13 8.25 -18.49 -20.31
CA LYS A 13 9.69 -18.41 -20.03
C LYS A 13 10.00 -18.77 -18.58
N ALA A 14 9.25 -18.22 -17.61
CA ALA A 14 9.46 -18.51 -16.20
C ALA A 14 9.22 -20.01 -15.87
N GLU A 15 8.22 -20.63 -16.49
CA GLU A 15 7.97 -22.07 -16.35
C GLU A 15 9.10 -22.92 -16.93
N GLY A 16 9.57 -22.56 -18.14
CA GLY A 16 10.71 -23.24 -18.77
C GLY A 16 11.99 -23.12 -17.94
N GLU A 17 12.29 -21.94 -17.41
CA GLU A 17 13.45 -21.74 -16.53
C GLU A 17 13.31 -22.52 -15.21
N ALA A 18 12.12 -22.54 -14.60
CA ALA A 18 11.88 -23.35 -13.40
C ALA A 18 12.07 -24.85 -13.66
N GLY A 19 11.63 -25.35 -14.82
CA GLY A 19 11.85 -26.74 -15.23
C GLY A 19 13.33 -27.08 -15.38
N LYS A 20 14.13 -26.18 -15.96
CA LYS A 20 15.59 -26.35 -16.06
C LYS A 20 16.26 -26.41 -14.69
N VAL A 21 15.88 -25.51 -13.78
CA VAL A 21 16.42 -25.50 -12.40
C VAL A 21 16.03 -26.78 -11.67
N ALA A 22 14.76 -27.20 -11.76
CA ALA A 22 14.29 -28.43 -11.13
C ALA A 22 15.06 -29.67 -11.62
N ARG A 23 15.35 -29.73 -12.93
CA ARG A 23 16.20 -30.79 -13.51
C ARG A 23 17.62 -30.76 -12.94
N LEU A 24 18.27 -29.59 -12.93
CA LEU A 24 19.64 -29.44 -12.41
C LEU A 24 19.74 -29.87 -10.95
N LEU A 25 18.76 -29.47 -10.12
CA LEU A 25 18.68 -29.86 -8.72
C LEU A 25 18.38 -31.36 -8.56
N GLY A 26 17.48 -31.93 -9.36
CA GLY A 26 17.15 -33.36 -9.31
C GLY A 26 18.32 -34.29 -9.68
N GLU A 27 19.30 -33.81 -10.45
CA GLU A 27 20.53 -34.56 -10.77
C GLU A 27 21.54 -34.59 -9.61
N ARG A 28 21.41 -33.69 -8.62
CA ARG A 28 22.43 -33.44 -7.58
C ARG A 28 21.92 -33.64 -6.16
N MET A 29 20.62 -33.50 -5.95
CA MET A 29 20.00 -33.67 -4.65
C MET A 29 19.33 -35.04 -4.54
N PRO A 30 19.42 -35.70 -3.38
CA PRO A 30 18.82 -37.01 -3.15
C PRO A 30 17.28 -36.99 -3.17
N HIS A 31 16.67 -35.80 -3.08
CA HIS A 31 15.22 -35.62 -3.05
C HIS A 31 14.79 -34.55 -4.05
N PRO A 32 13.61 -34.67 -4.69
CA PRO A 32 13.11 -33.67 -5.62
C PRO A 32 12.78 -32.37 -4.88
N VAL A 33 13.45 -31.28 -5.28
CA VAL A 33 13.19 -29.93 -4.75
C VAL A 33 12.13 -29.24 -5.61
N PRO A 34 10.94 -28.90 -5.07
CA PRO A 34 9.90 -28.22 -5.83
C PRO A 34 10.33 -26.79 -6.17
N VAL A 35 10.50 -26.49 -7.46
CA VAL A 35 10.80 -25.14 -7.95
C VAL A 35 9.52 -24.42 -8.34
N ARG A 36 9.22 -23.33 -7.65
CA ARG A 36 8.05 -22.48 -7.95
C ARG A 36 8.50 -21.18 -8.63
N PRO A 37 8.15 -20.95 -9.91
CA PRO A 37 8.49 -19.71 -10.59
C PRO A 37 7.71 -18.52 -10.01
N LEU A 38 8.42 -17.41 -9.83
CA LEU A 38 7.88 -16.13 -9.37
C LEU A 38 8.23 -15.02 -10.35
N ILE A 39 7.21 -14.28 -10.82
CA ILE A 39 7.38 -13.03 -11.56
C ILE A 39 7.07 -11.87 -10.62
N VAL A 40 8.04 -10.99 -10.42
CA VAL A 40 7.90 -9.81 -9.55
C VAL A 40 7.85 -8.55 -10.40
N LEU A 41 6.76 -7.80 -10.27
CA LEU A 41 6.59 -6.50 -10.90
C LEU A 41 7.02 -5.41 -9.91
N VAL A 42 7.93 -4.53 -10.32
CA VAL A 42 8.46 -3.46 -9.48
C VAL A 42 7.66 -2.18 -9.72
N ASP A 43 6.97 -1.71 -8.68
CA ASP A 43 6.15 -0.49 -8.70
C ASP A 43 5.19 -0.35 -9.92
N PRO A 44 4.44 -1.41 -10.30
CA PRO A 44 3.53 -1.33 -11.44
C PRO A 44 2.39 -0.37 -11.16
N LYS A 45 2.01 0.45 -12.16
CA LYS A 45 0.86 1.36 -12.07
C LYS A 45 -0.46 0.60 -11.86
N ARG A 46 -0.61 -0.54 -12.54
CA ARG A 46 -1.79 -1.41 -12.45
C ARG A 46 -1.39 -2.83 -12.78
N ILE A 47 -1.89 -3.79 -12.01
CA ILE A 47 -1.82 -5.22 -12.34
C ILE A 47 -3.26 -5.68 -12.57
N THR A 48 -3.51 -6.26 -13.74
CA THR A 48 -4.81 -6.90 -14.04
C THR A 48 -4.56 -8.37 -14.29
N VAL A 49 -5.20 -9.24 -13.50
CA VAL A 49 -5.09 -10.69 -13.64
C VAL A 49 -6.41 -11.18 -14.22
N ASN A 50 -6.45 -11.37 -15.54
CA ASN A 50 -7.63 -11.91 -16.22
C ASN A 50 -7.73 -13.43 -16.01
N GLU A 51 -6.58 -14.10 -16.08
CA GLU A 51 -6.44 -15.54 -15.89
C GLU A 51 -5.21 -15.77 -15.03
N ARG A 52 -5.36 -16.56 -13.97
CA ARG A 52 -4.28 -16.78 -13.02
C ARG A 52 -3.45 -17.98 -13.47
N PRO A 53 -2.13 -17.81 -13.72
CA PRO A 53 -1.29 -18.94 -14.09
C PRO A 53 -1.25 -19.95 -12.95
N GLU A 54 -1.36 -21.24 -13.29
CA GLU A 54 -1.40 -22.32 -12.29
C GLU A 54 -0.06 -22.48 -11.58
N ARG A 55 1.05 -22.42 -12.34
CA ARG A 55 2.40 -22.73 -11.84
C ARG A 55 3.20 -21.49 -11.48
N VAL A 56 2.94 -20.36 -12.13
CA VAL A 56 3.66 -19.10 -11.93
C VAL A 56 2.91 -18.19 -10.97
N ARG A 57 3.59 -17.79 -9.89
CA ARG A 57 3.08 -16.71 -9.04
C ARG A 57 3.51 -15.37 -9.64
N VAL A 58 2.57 -14.44 -9.78
CA VAL A 58 2.85 -13.04 -10.14
C VAL A 58 2.58 -12.17 -8.92
N LEU A 59 3.55 -11.36 -8.50
CA LEU A 59 3.44 -10.47 -7.33
C LEU A 59 3.93 -9.07 -7.66
N ASN A 60 3.45 -8.10 -6.89
CA ASN A 60 4.11 -6.81 -6.76
C ASN A 60 5.32 -6.94 -5.82
N SER A 61 6.38 -6.14 -6.03
CA SER A 61 7.62 -6.15 -5.24
C SER A 61 7.38 -6.02 -3.74
N HIS A 62 6.40 -5.23 -3.30
CA HIS A 62 6.09 -5.05 -1.88
C HIS A 62 5.40 -6.27 -1.24
N GLU A 63 4.85 -7.19 -2.03
CA GLU A 63 4.16 -8.39 -1.55
C GLU A 63 5.11 -9.58 -1.34
N VAL A 64 6.28 -9.56 -1.99
CA VAL A 64 7.23 -10.70 -2.03
C VAL A 64 7.61 -11.14 -0.62
N ARG A 65 8.00 -10.21 0.25
CA ARG A 65 8.41 -10.54 1.63
C ARG A 65 7.29 -11.21 2.42
N ARG A 66 6.05 -10.69 2.30
CA ARG A 66 4.89 -11.27 2.98
C ARG A 66 4.61 -12.66 2.44
N TRP A 67 4.64 -12.82 1.11
CA TRP A 67 4.40 -14.10 0.45
C TRP A 67 5.43 -15.16 0.84
N LEU A 68 6.72 -14.83 0.85
CA LEU A 68 7.79 -15.75 1.28
C LEU A 68 7.59 -16.23 2.72
N LYS A 69 7.23 -15.34 3.64
CA LYS A 69 6.94 -15.69 5.04
C LYS A 69 5.71 -16.58 5.22
N GLN A 70 4.81 -16.60 4.24
CA GLN A 70 3.60 -17.42 4.27
C GLN A 70 3.80 -18.78 3.61
N GLN A 71 4.98 -19.06 3.03
CA GLN A 71 5.24 -20.37 2.44
C GLN A 71 5.49 -21.40 3.55
N PRO A 72 4.99 -22.64 3.37
CA PRO A 72 5.28 -23.71 4.31
C PRO A 72 6.79 -24.01 4.34
N GLU A 73 7.31 -24.34 5.50
CA GLU A 73 8.67 -24.83 5.65
C GLU A 73 8.73 -26.27 5.12
N MET A 74 9.39 -26.46 3.97
CA MET A 74 9.46 -27.76 3.27
C MET A 74 10.83 -28.43 3.36
N LEU A 75 11.88 -27.65 3.65
CA LEU A 75 13.26 -28.13 3.71
C LEU A 75 13.75 -28.03 5.15
N ASN A 76 14.33 -29.11 5.66
CA ASN A 76 15.02 -29.08 6.93
C ASN A 76 16.37 -28.32 6.79
N PRO A 77 17.01 -27.91 7.91
CA PRO A 77 18.24 -27.13 7.84
C PRO A 77 19.38 -27.79 7.07
N ALA A 78 19.55 -29.11 7.16
CA ALA A 78 20.58 -29.84 6.42
C ALA A 78 20.34 -29.80 4.90
N ALA A 79 19.09 -30.02 4.48
CA ALA A 79 18.70 -29.92 3.08
C ALA A 79 18.85 -28.50 2.53
N VAL A 80 18.68 -27.47 3.37
CA VAL A 80 18.99 -26.08 3.00
C VAL A 80 20.49 -25.91 2.77
N THR A 81 21.34 -26.45 3.65
CA THR A 81 22.81 -26.40 3.47
C THR A 81 23.24 -27.08 2.17
N ASP A 82 22.73 -28.28 1.88
CA ASP A 82 23.04 -29.01 0.65
C ASP A 82 22.56 -28.26 -0.61
N LEU A 83 21.35 -27.68 -0.53
CA LEU A 83 20.80 -26.87 -1.62
C LEU A 83 21.66 -25.63 -1.88
N LEU A 84 22.08 -24.92 -0.82
CA LEU A 84 22.93 -23.73 -0.95
C LEU A 84 24.30 -24.09 -1.52
N ALA A 85 24.93 -25.17 -1.05
CA ALA A 85 26.19 -25.64 -1.62
C ALA A 85 26.09 -25.94 -3.12
N THR A 86 24.93 -26.44 -3.57
CA THR A 86 24.66 -26.67 -5.00
C THR A 86 24.40 -25.35 -5.74
N ILE A 87 23.61 -24.43 -5.19
CA ILE A 87 23.28 -23.17 -5.86
C ILE A 87 24.50 -22.24 -5.96
N ASP A 88 25.36 -22.24 -4.95
CA ASP A 88 26.51 -21.35 -4.86
C ASP A 88 27.71 -21.81 -5.73
N ASP A 89 27.66 -23.01 -6.33
CA ASP A 89 28.69 -23.48 -7.27
C ASP A 89 28.63 -22.68 -8.59
N PRO A 90 29.61 -21.79 -8.87
CA PRO A 90 29.60 -20.95 -10.06
C PRO A 90 29.71 -21.77 -11.35
N ASN A 91 30.24 -22.99 -11.30
CA ASN A 91 30.34 -23.87 -12.47
C ASN A 91 28.97 -24.36 -12.95
N LEU A 92 27.96 -24.32 -12.07
CA LEU A 92 26.58 -24.69 -12.40
C LEU A 92 25.80 -23.51 -12.99
N TRP A 93 26.36 -22.30 -12.94
CA TRP A 93 25.72 -21.13 -13.51
C TRP A 93 25.90 -21.13 -15.02
N ARG A 94 24.81 -20.92 -15.74
CA ARG A 94 24.89 -20.78 -17.20
C ARG A 94 25.70 -19.54 -17.55
N ALA A 95 26.64 -19.71 -18.48
CA ALA A 95 27.23 -18.59 -19.18
C ALA A 95 26.10 -17.72 -19.73
N THR A 96 26.12 -16.45 -19.35
CA THR A 96 25.12 -15.47 -19.76
C THR A 96 25.83 -14.45 -20.65
N ASP A 97 25.11 -13.86 -21.60
CA ASP A 97 25.67 -12.86 -22.52
C ASP A 97 25.99 -11.52 -21.84
N ALA A 98 25.99 -11.45 -20.51
CA ALA A 98 26.21 -10.22 -19.73
C ALA A 98 27.65 -9.70 -19.79
N GLY A 99 28.53 -10.34 -20.58
CA GLY A 99 29.91 -9.92 -20.74
C GLY A 99 30.73 -10.06 -19.45
N ASP A 100 31.67 -9.14 -19.25
CA ASP A 100 32.59 -9.15 -18.10
C ASP A 100 31.83 -8.90 -16.76
N PRO A 101 31.89 -9.82 -15.78
CA PRO A 101 31.16 -9.69 -14.51
C PRO A 101 31.31 -8.37 -13.72
N PRO A 102 32.47 -7.71 -13.62
CA PRO A 102 32.58 -6.39 -13.00
C PRO A 102 31.85 -5.30 -13.82
N GLU A 103 31.84 -5.39 -15.14
CA GLU A 103 31.16 -4.42 -16.00
C GLU A 103 29.64 -4.54 -15.88
N ALA A 104 29.10 -5.75 -15.90
CA ALA A 104 27.69 -6.00 -15.63
C ALA A 104 27.26 -5.46 -14.25
N ARG A 105 28.11 -5.60 -13.23
CA ARG A 105 27.88 -5.05 -11.89
C ARG A 105 27.88 -3.52 -11.87
N ARG A 106 28.77 -2.87 -12.63
CA ARG A 106 28.81 -1.41 -12.77
C ARG A 106 27.55 -0.88 -13.46
N GLN A 107 27.18 -1.45 -14.61
CA GLN A 107 25.97 -1.08 -15.35
C GLN A 107 24.71 -1.24 -14.49
N PHE A 108 24.62 -2.33 -13.73
CA PHE A 108 23.52 -2.52 -12.79
C PHE A 108 23.52 -1.47 -11.68
N ALA A 109 24.68 -1.12 -11.11
CA ALA A 109 24.78 -0.13 -10.04
C ALA A 109 24.36 1.27 -10.51
N GLU A 110 24.73 1.65 -11.74
CA GLU A 110 24.32 2.91 -12.38
C GLU A 110 22.80 2.96 -12.58
N LEU A 111 22.23 1.92 -13.21
CA LEU A 111 20.78 1.81 -13.39
C LEU A 111 20.05 1.83 -12.04
N HIS A 112 20.59 1.13 -11.04
CA HIS A 112 20.00 1.08 -9.71
C HIS A 112 20.05 2.44 -9.00
N ALA A 113 21.12 3.21 -9.19
CA ALA A 113 21.23 4.57 -8.66
C ALA A 113 20.20 5.50 -9.32
N GLU A 114 20.04 5.43 -10.65
CA GLU A 114 19.05 6.21 -11.39
C GLU A 114 17.63 5.91 -10.93
N VAL A 115 17.27 4.62 -10.80
CA VAL A 115 15.96 4.19 -10.32
C VAL A 115 15.70 4.69 -8.89
N ARG A 116 16.71 4.67 -8.01
CA ARG A 116 16.57 5.20 -6.63
C ARG A 116 16.37 6.71 -6.62
N ALA A 117 17.12 7.46 -7.43
CA ALA A 117 16.97 8.90 -7.57
C ALA A 117 15.55 9.26 -8.07
N ALA A 118 15.06 8.55 -9.08
CA ALA A 118 13.71 8.74 -9.62
C ALA A 118 12.60 8.47 -8.59
N ARG A 119 12.78 7.48 -7.69
CA ARG A 119 11.84 7.24 -6.58
C ARG A 119 11.87 8.36 -5.53
N GLY A 120 13.04 8.93 -5.26
CA GLY A 120 13.20 10.07 -4.34
C GLY A 120 12.37 11.28 -4.79
N TRP A 121 12.49 11.65 -6.07
CA TRP A 121 11.69 12.73 -6.65
C TRP A 121 10.19 12.49 -6.55
N ARG A 122 9.71 11.28 -6.89
CA ARG A 122 8.27 10.97 -6.79
C ARG A 122 7.74 11.14 -5.36
N ARG A 123 8.51 10.74 -4.35
CA ARG A 123 8.13 10.93 -2.94
C ARG A 123 8.11 12.39 -2.56
N LEU A 124 9.10 13.17 -3.01
CA LEU A 124 9.15 14.61 -2.76
C LEU A 124 7.92 15.31 -3.34
N TRP A 125 7.57 15.02 -4.60
CA TRP A 125 6.36 15.56 -5.23
C TRP A 125 5.07 15.13 -4.53
N ALA A 126 4.98 13.88 -4.06
CA ALA A 126 3.83 13.41 -3.29
C ALA A 126 3.68 14.16 -1.95
N LEU A 127 4.78 14.34 -1.21
CA LEU A 127 4.79 15.08 0.06
C LEU A 127 4.46 16.56 -0.15
N ALA A 128 5.01 17.19 -1.19
CA ALA A 128 4.69 18.57 -1.55
C ALA A 128 3.20 18.73 -1.89
N GLY A 129 2.62 17.78 -2.64
CA GLY A 129 1.19 17.75 -2.92
C GLY A 129 0.32 17.62 -1.67
N ILE A 130 0.68 16.72 -0.74
CA ILE A 130 -0.01 16.56 0.55
C ILE A 130 0.07 17.86 1.37
N ALA A 131 1.26 18.47 1.47
CA ALA A 131 1.44 19.72 2.20
C ALA A 131 0.62 20.86 1.60
N GLY A 132 0.56 20.96 0.27
CA GLY A 132 -0.29 21.92 -0.43
C GLY A 132 -1.79 21.72 -0.14
N LEU A 133 -2.27 20.47 -0.15
CA LEU A 133 -3.67 20.15 0.20
C LEU A 133 -4.00 20.53 1.65
N LEU A 134 -3.10 20.24 2.59
CA LEU A 134 -3.26 20.62 4.00
C LEU A 134 -3.29 22.15 4.18
N ALA A 135 -2.42 22.88 3.48
CA ALA A 135 -2.41 24.34 3.52
C ALA A 135 -3.71 24.94 2.95
N LEU A 136 -4.23 24.38 1.86
CA LEU A 136 -5.52 24.81 1.30
C LEU A 136 -6.69 24.52 2.25
N ALA A 137 -6.73 23.35 2.87
CA ALA A 137 -7.77 23.00 3.84
C ALA A 137 -7.74 23.90 5.07
N ALA A 138 -6.54 24.19 5.60
CA ALA A 138 -6.37 25.14 6.70
C ALA A 138 -6.78 26.56 6.31
N GLY A 139 -6.38 27.02 5.12
CA GLY A 139 -6.80 28.32 4.59
C GLY A 139 -8.32 28.44 4.43
N ALA A 140 -8.98 27.40 3.92
CA ALA A 140 -10.43 27.36 3.82
C ALA A 140 -11.14 27.40 5.18
N LEU A 141 -10.55 26.77 6.21
CA LEU A 141 -11.04 26.82 7.58
C LEU A 141 -10.91 28.22 8.21
N VAL A 142 -9.83 28.95 7.92
CA VAL A 142 -9.64 30.34 8.37
C VAL A 142 -10.55 31.32 7.62
N LEU A 143 -10.83 31.04 6.35
CA LEU A 143 -11.70 31.86 5.49
C LEU A 143 -13.19 31.55 5.65
N LEU A 144 -13.58 30.55 6.43
CA LEU A 144 -14.97 30.37 6.85
C LEU A 144 -15.31 31.54 7.79
N PRO A 145 -16.05 32.57 7.33
CA PRO A 145 -16.54 33.55 8.28
C PRO A 145 -17.38 32.79 9.28
N ALA A 146 -17.07 32.93 10.56
CA ALA A 146 -18.00 32.55 11.61
C ALA A 146 -19.28 33.35 11.37
N ARG A 147 -20.20 32.80 10.58
CA ARG A 147 -21.61 33.17 10.61
C ARG A 147 -22.09 32.70 11.98
N MET A 148 -21.74 33.47 13.01
CA MET A 148 -22.51 33.49 14.23
C MET A 148 -23.95 33.79 13.79
N PRO A 149 -24.93 32.92 14.10
CA PRO A 149 -26.31 33.35 14.04
C PRO A 149 -26.45 34.49 15.06
N SER A 150 -26.56 35.73 14.57
CA SER A 150 -26.97 36.86 15.40
C SER A 150 -28.38 36.55 15.90
N SER A 151 -28.49 36.01 17.10
CA SER A 151 -29.75 35.93 17.82
C SER A 151 -30.28 37.35 17.96
N SER A 152 -31.49 37.55 17.46
CA SER A 152 -32.27 38.77 17.50
C SER A 152 -32.25 39.39 18.90
N ALA A 153 -31.60 40.55 19.05
CA ALA A 153 -31.60 41.33 20.28
C ALA A 153 -32.21 42.72 20.03
N HIS A 154 -33.45 42.76 19.53
CA HIS A 154 -34.30 43.95 19.58
C HIS A 154 -35.74 43.55 19.86
N SER A 155 -36.35 44.19 20.87
CA SER A 155 -37.68 43.94 21.47
C SER A 155 -37.63 42.84 22.53
N LEU A 156 -37.78 43.09 23.84
CA LEU A 156 -38.70 44.02 24.50
C LEU A 156 -38.05 44.62 25.76
N LEU A 157 -38.00 45.95 25.78
CA LEU A 157 -37.84 46.76 26.98
C LEU A 157 -39.08 46.59 27.87
N VAL A 158 -38.83 46.33 29.15
CA VAL A 158 -39.57 46.86 30.31
C VAL A 158 -41.10 46.75 30.24
N SER A 159 -41.64 45.72 30.89
CA SER A 159 -42.97 45.79 31.50
C SER A 159 -42.87 45.42 32.97
N ALA A 160 -42.93 46.48 33.79
CA ALA A 160 -43.25 46.59 35.20
C ALA A 160 -42.94 45.40 36.13
N ALA A 161 -41.94 45.65 36.98
CA ALA A 161 -41.80 45.04 38.29
C ALA A 161 -43.16 44.99 39.03
N SER A 162 -43.56 43.78 39.39
CA SER A 162 -44.53 43.53 40.46
C SER A 162 -43.85 42.59 41.46
N ILE A 163 -44.05 42.87 42.76
CA ILE A 163 -43.42 42.34 44.00
C ILE A 163 -42.62 43.49 44.63
N VAL A 164 -43.02 44.19 45.70
CA VAL A 164 -43.90 43.89 46.84
C VAL A 164 -44.22 45.23 47.53
N ALA A 165 -45.49 45.49 47.89
CA ALA A 165 -45.88 46.16 49.14
C ALA A 165 -47.41 46.34 49.28
N ALA A 166 -47.94 45.73 50.34
CA ALA A 166 -49.05 46.18 51.19
C ALA A 166 -50.55 45.94 50.81
N SER A 167 -51.17 45.12 51.68
CA SER A 167 -52.52 45.25 52.31
C SER A 167 -53.81 44.95 51.51
N THR A 168 -54.29 43.69 51.62
CA THR A 168 -55.48 43.22 52.39
C THR A 168 -56.71 44.15 52.54
N PRO A 169 -57.97 43.66 52.64
CA PRO A 169 -58.72 42.65 51.86
C PRO A 169 -60.17 43.10 51.51
N ALA A 170 -60.96 42.25 50.84
CA ALA A 170 -62.25 41.72 51.32
C ALA A 170 -63.33 41.49 50.23
N ARG A 171 -63.98 40.32 50.38
CA ARG A 171 -65.44 40.10 50.39
C ARG A 171 -66.13 39.48 49.15
N VAL A 172 -66.33 38.17 49.28
CA VAL A 172 -67.63 37.42 49.27
C VAL A 172 -68.34 37.14 47.95
N ALA A 173 -68.78 35.87 47.91
CA ALA A 173 -69.88 35.25 47.16
C ALA A 173 -69.68 35.12 45.66
N GLY A 174 -69.89 33.96 45.05
CA GLY A 174 -70.60 32.78 45.52
C GLY A 174 -71.42 32.22 44.36
N ALA A 175 -71.60 30.89 44.38
CA ALA A 175 -72.57 30.13 43.58
C ALA A 175 -72.32 30.13 42.05
N SER A 176 -72.54 29.06 41.30
CA SER A 176 -72.96 27.69 41.56
C SER A 176 -73.00 27.01 40.18
N ARG A 177 -72.60 25.73 40.13
CA ARG A 177 -73.13 24.57 39.36
C ARG A 177 -73.83 24.81 38.01
N ALA A 178 -73.71 23.95 37.02
CA ALA A 178 -73.23 22.56 36.94
C ALA A 178 -72.80 22.29 35.49
#